data_AF-A0A6B2CV02-F1
#
_entry.id   AF-A0A6B2CV02-F1
#
_cell.length_a   1.000
_cell.length_b   1.000
_cell.length_c   1.000
_cell.angle_alpha   90.00
_cell.angle_beta   90.00
_cell.angle_gamma   90.00
#
_symmetry.space_group_name_H-M   'P 1'
#
loop_
_entity.id
_entity.type
_entity.pdbx_description
1 polymer ?
#
loop_
_entity_poly.entity_id
_entity_poly.type
_entity_poly.pdbx_seq_one_letter_code
_entity_poly.pdbx_strand_id
1 'polypeptide(L)'
;MTTELCFACTDQGYARPVTTVKCTVCRKEVNWRDVVSHYMEHGKKSGNDVVCPICNTKVKSQDYRRHVRMHFVARRDTSYICSVCGRGFITLRSLLVHIMKTHE
;
A
#
# COMPACT_ATOMS: atom_id res chain seq x y z
N MET A 1 -16.34 -6.06 -4.74
CA MET A 1 -16.02 -4.61 -4.65
C MET A 1 -14.56 -4.47 -4.25
N THR A 2 -13.65 -4.61 -5.20
CA THR A 2 -12.20 -4.45 -5.00
C THR A 2 -11.86 -2.98 -5.12
N THR A 3 -11.68 -2.29 -3.99
CA THR A 3 -11.16 -0.92 -3.99
C THR A 3 -9.68 -0.97 -4.36
N GLU A 4 -9.41 -0.94 -5.66
CA GLU A 4 -8.07 -0.83 -6.20
C GLU A 4 -7.56 0.58 -5.90
N LEU A 5 -6.66 0.69 -4.91
CA LEU A 5 -5.89 1.91 -4.66
C LEU A 5 -4.85 2.04 -5.77
N CYS A 6 -5.29 2.46 -6.95
CA CYS A 6 -4.45 2.69 -8.11
C CYS A 6 -3.97 4.16 -8.08
N PHE A 7 -2.84 4.43 -7.44
CA PHE A 7 -2.22 5.76 -7.45
C PHE A 7 -1.34 6.00 -8.70
N ALA A 8 -1.27 5.05 -9.65
CA ALA A 8 -0.26 5.01 -10.70
C ALA A 8 -0.82 5.04 -12.14
N CYS A 9 -1.92 5.74 -12.38
CA CYS A 9 -2.36 6.06 -13.75
C CYS A 9 -2.55 7.57 -13.90
N THR A 10 -1.45 8.32 -13.96
CA THR A 10 -1.47 9.63 -14.63
C THR A 10 -0.82 9.46 -15.99
N ASP A 11 -1.66 9.51 -17.02
CA ASP A 11 -1.28 9.59 -18.44
C ASP A 11 -0.61 10.94 -18.70
N GLN A 12 0.67 11.07 -18.33
CA GLN A 12 1.43 12.28 -18.61
C GLN A 12 2.92 11.97 -18.62
N GLY A 13 3.50 12.03 -19.83
CA GLY A 13 4.93 11.93 -20.08
C GLY A 13 5.72 12.86 -19.17
N TYR A 14 6.81 12.33 -18.60
CA TYR A 14 7.80 13.05 -17.79
C TYR A 14 7.24 13.76 -16.54
N ALA A 15 6.40 13.10 -15.76
CA ALA A 15 5.96 13.60 -14.46
C ALA A 15 7.03 13.38 -13.36
N ARG A 16 7.25 14.43 -12.56
CA ARG A 16 8.13 14.51 -11.38
C ARG A 16 7.96 13.27 -10.48
N PRO A 17 9.03 12.75 -9.84
CA PRO A 17 8.88 11.65 -8.89
C PRO A 17 7.95 12.09 -7.76
N VAL A 18 6.83 11.38 -7.60
CA VAL A 18 5.88 11.58 -6.51
C VAL A 18 6.60 11.28 -5.20
N THR A 19 6.95 12.32 -4.42
CA THR A 19 7.65 12.19 -3.14
C THR A 19 6.69 12.06 -1.95
N THR A 20 5.40 12.34 -2.16
CA THR A 20 4.36 12.24 -1.13
C THR A 20 3.14 11.49 -1.65
N VAL A 21 2.49 10.73 -0.78
CA VAL A 21 1.25 10.00 -1.02
C VAL A 21 0.15 10.59 -0.13
N LYS A 22 -1.00 10.88 -0.72
CA LYS A 22 -2.17 11.34 0.04
C LYS A 22 -2.88 10.16 0.68
N CYS A 23 -2.97 10.16 2.01
CA CYS A 23 -3.68 9.13 2.76
C CYS A 23 -5.19 9.18 2.51
N THR A 24 -5.82 8.05 2.19
CA THR A 24 -7.27 7.97 1.97
C THR A 24 -8.08 7.95 3.26
N VAL A 25 -7.44 7.59 4.39
CA VAL A 25 -8.09 7.50 5.71
C VAL A 25 -8.15 8.86 6.40
N CYS A 26 -7.03 9.59 6.46
CA CYS A 26 -6.93 10.87 7.20
C CYS A 26 -6.62 12.09 6.33
N ARG A 27 -6.53 11.92 5.00
CA ARG A 27 -6.26 12.99 4.00
C ARG A 27 -4.90 13.70 4.12
N LYS A 28 -4.03 13.32 5.07
CA LYS A 28 -2.67 13.85 5.20
C LYS A 28 -1.79 13.42 4.03
N GLU A 29 -0.84 14.28 3.68
CA GLU A 29 0.25 13.94 2.78
C GLU A 29 1.38 13.30 3.58
N VAL A 30 1.81 12.13 3.14
CA VAL A 30 2.82 11.30 3.82
C VAL A 30 3.95 11.07 2.85
N ASN A 31 5.19 11.01 3.32
CA ASN A 31 6.29 10.62 2.47
C ASN A 31 6.03 9.23 1.88
N TRP A 32 6.24 9.06 0.58
CA TRP A 32 6.06 7.77 -0.10
C TRP A 32 6.89 6.61 0.50
N ARG A 33 7.97 6.93 1.24
CA ARG A 33 8.80 5.95 1.95
C ARG A 33 8.19 5.44 3.25
N ASP A 34 7.32 6.22 3.88
CA ASP A 34 6.76 5.93 5.21
C ASP A 34 5.26 5.56 5.14
N VAL A 35 4.75 5.35 3.92
CA VAL A 35 3.32 5.20 3.67
C VAL A 35 2.76 3.94 4.34
N VAL A 36 3.50 2.83 4.36
CA VAL A 36 2.99 1.57 4.93
C VAL A 36 2.85 1.69 6.46
N SER A 37 3.86 2.23 7.15
CA SER A 37 3.83 2.50 8.58
C SER A 37 2.70 3.46 8.92
N HIS A 38 2.53 4.52 8.13
CA HIS A 38 1.43 5.46 8.33
C HIS A 38 0.05 4.77 8.28
N TYR A 39 -0.18 3.87 7.31
CA TYR A 39 -1.45 3.12 7.25
C TYR A 39 -1.61 2.12 8.39
N MET A 40 -0.52 1.63 8.99
CA MET A 40 -0.61 0.77 10.18
C MET A 40 -1.10 1.53 11.40
N GLU A 41 -0.75 2.81 11.57
CA GLU A 41 -1.18 3.63 12.70
C GLU A 41 -2.71 3.81 12.76
N HIS A 42 -3.37 3.75 11.61
CA HIS A 42 -4.84 3.82 11.52
C HIS A 42 -5.54 2.51 11.92
N GLY A 43 -4.80 1.44 12.19
CA GLY A 43 -5.36 0.15 12.59
C GLY A 43 -6.04 0.20 13.95
N LYS A 44 -7.31 -0.19 14.02
CA LYS A 44 -8.05 -0.23 15.29
C LYS A 44 -7.90 -1.60 15.95
N LYS A 45 -7.26 -1.66 17.12
CA LYS A 45 -7.14 -2.88 17.92
C LYS A 45 -8.51 -3.39 18.39
N SER A 46 -8.72 -4.69 18.29
CA SER A 46 -9.95 -5.39 18.68
C SER A 46 -9.59 -6.78 19.22
N GLY A 47 -9.23 -6.86 20.50
CA GLY A 47 -8.72 -8.10 21.10
C GLY A 47 -7.39 -8.51 20.50
N ASN A 48 -7.30 -9.76 20.01
CA ASN A 48 -6.10 -10.29 19.33
C ASN A 48 -6.03 -9.90 17.83
N ASP A 49 -7.02 -9.15 17.33
CA ASP A 49 -7.14 -8.72 15.95
C ASP A 49 -6.98 -7.20 15.81
N VAL A 50 -6.73 -6.76 14.59
CA VAL A 50 -6.71 -5.37 14.16
C VAL A 50 -7.70 -5.20 13.01
N VAL A 51 -8.57 -4.21 13.10
CA VAL A 51 -9.47 -3.83 12.02
C VAL A 51 -8.70 -2.94 11.04
N CYS A 52 -8.58 -3.40 9.80
CA CYS A 52 -7.92 -2.64 8.75
C CYS A 52 -8.73 -1.38 8.38
N PRO A 53 -8.11 -0.19 8.36
CA PRO A 53 -8.81 1.05 8.05
C PRO A 53 -9.12 1.23 6.55
N ILE A 54 -8.46 0.45 5.69
CA ILE A 54 -8.63 0.54 4.23
C ILE A 54 -9.83 -0.28 3.76
N CYS A 55 -9.95 -1.53 4.22
CA CYS A 55 -10.99 -2.47 3.78
C CYS A 55 -11.91 -2.96 4.90
N ASN A 56 -11.79 -2.37 6.11
CA ASN A 56 -12.59 -2.66 7.29
C ASN A 56 -12.61 -4.15 7.73
N THR A 57 -11.61 -4.92 7.31
CA THR A 57 -11.50 -6.36 7.61
C THR A 57 -10.77 -6.58 8.93
N LYS A 58 -11.27 -7.49 9.77
CA LYS A 58 -10.54 -7.96 10.97
C LYS A 58 -9.42 -8.91 10.55
N VAL A 59 -8.20 -8.61 10.99
CA VAL A 59 -7.00 -9.38 10.68
C VAL A 59 -6.27 -9.68 11.97
N LYS A 60 -5.74 -10.89 12.13
CA LYS A 60 -4.90 -11.21 13.30
C LYS A 60 -3.75 -10.21 13.42
N SER A 61 -3.45 -9.77 14.64
CA SER A 61 -2.43 -8.73 14.87
C SER A 61 -1.06 -9.08 14.24
N GLN A 62 -0.67 -10.36 14.27
CA GLN A 62 0.57 -10.86 13.65
C GLN A 62 0.59 -10.75 12.11
N ASP A 63 -0.58 -10.78 11.46
CA ASP A 63 -0.72 -10.72 10.00
C ASP A 63 -0.97 -9.30 9.50
N TYR A 64 -1.31 -8.36 10.39
CA TYR A 64 -1.77 -7.02 10.04
C TYR A 64 -0.77 -6.26 9.15
N ARG A 65 0.52 -6.29 9.50
CA ARG A 65 1.59 -5.65 8.72
C ARG A 65 1.69 -6.19 7.29
N ARG A 66 1.58 -7.51 7.11
CA ARG A 66 1.58 -8.13 5.78
C ARG A 66 0.30 -7.78 5.03
N HIS A 67 -0.84 -7.78 5.71
CA HIS A 67 -2.12 -7.39 5.13
C HIS A 67 -2.10 -5.95 4.59
N VAL A 68 -1.57 -5.00 5.37
CA VAL A 68 -1.45 -3.59 4.93
C VAL A 68 -0.61 -3.47 3.67
N ARG A 69 0.53 -4.18 3.57
CA ARG A 69 1.38 -4.19 2.37
C ARG A 69 0.65 -4.65 1.12
N MET A 70 -0.31 -5.57 1.23
CA MET A 70 -1.08 -6.07 0.09
C MET A 70 -1.97 -5.00 -0.56
N HIS A 71 -2.37 -3.97 0.18
CA HIS A 71 -3.14 -2.84 -0.38
C HIS A 71 -2.34 -1.98 -1.36
N PHE A 72 -1.01 -2.09 -1.33
CA PHE A 72 -0.10 -1.37 -2.23
C PHE A 72 0.39 -2.22 -3.41
N VAL A 73 -0.23 -3.39 -3.60
CA VAL A 73 0.05 -4.29 -4.72
C VAL A 73 -1.08 -4.17 -5.74
N ALA A 74 -0.75 -3.75 -6.95
CA ALA A 74 -1.62 -3.86 -8.11
C ALA A 74 -1.16 -5.03 -8.99
N ARG A 75 -2.11 -5.71 -9.65
CA ARG A 75 -1.79 -6.76 -10.63
C ARG A 75 -2.03 -6.21 -12.02
N ARG A 76 -1.05 -6.40 -12.92
CA ARG A 76 -1.16 -6.02 -14.34
C ARG A 76 -0.71 -7.18 -15.20
N ASP A 77 -1.66 -7.83 -15.87
CA ASP A 77 -1.44 -9.00 -16.70
C ASP A 77 -0.68 -10.12 -15.93
N THR A 78 0.55 -10.38 -16.35
CA THR A 78 1.47 -11.39 -15.78
C THR A 78 2.45 -10.80 -14.74
N SER A 79 2.32 -9.51 -14.43
CA SER A 79 3.21 -8.77 -13.54
C SER A 79 2.49 -8.16 -12.33
N TYR A 80 3.28 -7.76 -11.33
CA TYR A 80 2.83 -7.08 -10.13
C TYR A 80 3.43 -5.68 -10.10
N ILE A 81 2.60 -4.66 -9.90
CA ILE A 81 2.98 -3.26 -9.90
C ILE A 81 2.88 -2.70 -8.48
N CYS A 82 3.89 -1.95 -8.06
CA CYS A 82 3.82 -1.17 -6.83
C CYS A 82 2.87 0.01 -7.03
N SER A 83 1.77 0.05 -6.27
CA SER A 83 0.83 1.17 -6.35
C SER A 83 1.42 2.48 -5.82
N VAL A 84 2.52 2.44 -5.07
CA VAL A 84 3.17 3.64 -4.52
C VAL A 84 4.06 4.33 -5.54
N CYS A 85 4.92 3.58 -6.25
CA CYS A 85 5.94 4.15 -7.13
C CYS A 85 5.86 3.67 -8.59
N GLY A 86 4.89 2.80 -8.92
CA GLY A 86 4.67 2.29 -10.28
C GLY A 86 5.67 1.25 -10.77
N ARG A 87 6.66 0.83 -9.95
CA ARG A 87 7.63 -0.19 -10.36
C ARG A 87 6.97 -1.55 -10.55
N GLY A 88 7.31 -2.22 -11.65
CA GLY A 88 6.84 -3.57 -11.98
C GLY A 88 7.78 -4.67 -11.51
N PHE A 89 7.20 -5.82 -11.15
CA PHE A 89 7.89 -7.01 -10.65
C PHE A 89 7.25 -8.26 -11.25
N ILE A 90 8.07 -9.27 -11.53
CA ILE A 90 7.61 -10.55 -12.10
C ILE A 90 6.84 -11.38 -11.06
N THR A 91 7.18 -11.25 -9.77
CA THR A 91 6.53 -12.03 -8.71
C THR A 91 6.01 -11.15 -7.57
N LEU A 92 4.93 -11.62 -6.94
CA LEU A 92 4.35 -10.98 -5.75
C LEU A 92 5.38 -10.87 -4.62
N ARG A 93 6.21 -11.91 -4.43
CA ARG A 93 7.22 -11.91 -3.38
C ARG A 93 8.26 -10.81 -3.59
N SER A 94 8.73 -10.63 -4.82
CA SER A 94 9.68 -9.56 -5.15
C SER A 94 9.08 -8.18 -4.85
N LEU A 95 7.81 -7.96 -5.19
CA LEU A 95 7.12 -6.71 -4.89
C LEU A 95 6.93 -6.49 -3.38
N LEU A 96 6.56 -7.52 -2.62
CA LEU A 96 6.39 -7.40 -1.16
C LEU A 96 7.70 -7.08 -0.44
N VAL A 97 8.83 -7.61 -0.92
CA VAL A 97 10.17 -7.26 -0.42
C VAL A 97 10.51 -5.82 -0.79
N HIS A 98 10.19 -5.38 -2.00
CA HIS A 98 10.38 -3.99 -2.40
C HIS A 98 9.62 -3.02 -1.49
N ILE A 99 8.33 -3.28 -1.25
CA ILE A 99 7.49 -2.47 -0.36
C ILE A 99 8.09 -2.42 1.05
N MET A 100 8.49 -3.57 1.61
CA MET A 100 9.11 -3.65 2.94
C MET A 100 10.44 -2.87 3.05
N LYS A 101 11.22 -2.78 1.97
CA LYS A 101 12.53 -2.11 2.00
C LYS A 101 12.48 -0.63 1.60
N THR A 102 11.39 -0.20 0.96
CA THR A 102 11.34 1.11 0.29
C THR A 102 10.19 1.99 0.76
N HIS A 103 9.10 1.39 1.26
CA HIS A 103 7.83 2.06 1.58
C HIS A 103 7.33 1.79 3.00
N GLU A 104 8.19 1.21 3.85
CA GLU A 104 7.83 0.82 5.21
C GLU A 104 7.65 2.00 6.14
#